data_AF-A0A535NSD7-F1
#
_entry.id   AF-A0A535NSD7-F1
#
_cell.length_a   1.000
_cell.length_b   1.000
_cell.length_c   1.000
_cell.angle_alpha   90.00
_cell.angle_beta   90.00
_cell.angle_gamma   90.00
#
_symmetry.space_group_name_H-M   'P 1'
#
loop_
_entity.id
_entity.type
_entity.pdbx_description
1 polymer ?
#
loop_
_entity_poly.entity_id
_entity_poly.type
_entity_poly.pdbx_seq_one_letter_code
_entity_poly.pdbx_strand_id
1 'polypeptide(L)' 'MRIGVLCSRIRAEEKLLFESFARRRLTIEKIDDR' A
#
# COMPACT_ATOMS: atom_id res chain seq x y z
N MET A 1 3.32 0.55 13.94
CA MET A 1 3.74 -0.51 13.01
C MET A 1 3.75 0.07 11.60
N ARG A 2 4.81 -0.13 10.82
CA ARG A 2 4.99 0.48 9.50
C ARG A 2 5.10 -0.66 8.48
N ILE A 3 4.23 -0.66 7.46
CA ILE A 3 4.11 -1.76 6.50
C ILE A 3 4.73 -1.30 5.17
N GLY A 4 5.78 -1.98 4.74
CA GLY A 4 6.34 -1.82 3.40
C GLY A 4 5.52 -2.62 2.39
N VAL A 5 5.04 -1.99 1.33
CA VAL A 5 4.34 -2.66 0.23
C VAL A 5 5.19 -2.56 -1.02
N LEU A 6 5.65 -3.71 -1.49
CA LEU A 6 6.34 -3.85 -2.78
C LEU A 6 5.30 -3.74 -3.89
N CYS A 7 5.39 -2.68 -4.69
CA CYS A 7 4.50 -2.49 -5.83
C CYS A 7 5.19 -1.73 -6.96
N SER A 8 5.44 -2.40 -8.08
CA SER A 8 6.02 -1.78 -9.27
C SER A 8 4.98 -0.99 -10.10
N ARG A 9 3.66 -1.16 -9.83
CA ARG A 9 2.56 -0.38 -10.44
C ARG A 9 1.32 -0.40 -9.54
N ILE A 10 0.53 0.68 -9.54
CA ILE A 10 -0.76 0.74 -8.83
C ILE A 10 -1.90 0.46 -9.79
N ARG A 11 -2.63 -0.63 -9.56
CA ARG A 11 -3.85 -1.03 -10.28
C ARG A 11 -5.08 -0.77 -9.40
N ALA A 12 -6.23 -1.28 -9.83
CA ALA A 12 -7.47 -1.12 -9.08
C ALA A 12 -7.42 -1.89 -7.75
N GLU A 13 -6.81 -3.08 -7.72
CA GLU A 13 -6.73 -3.90 -6.52
C GLU A 13 -5.89 -3.24 -5.42
N GLU A 14 -4.72 -2.69 -5.74
CA GLU A 14 -3.85 -2.06 -4.76
C GLU A 14 -4.48 -0.79 -4.19
N LYS A 15 -5.28 -0.05 -4.98
CA LYS A 15 -6.05 1.10 -4.47
C LYS A 15 -7.03 0.68 -3.38
N LEU A 16 -7.78 -0.40 -3.60
CA LEU A 16 -8.73 -0.93 -2.62
C LEU A 16 -8.02 -1.41 -1.36
N LEU A 17 -6.86 -2.06 -1.50
CA LEU A 17 -6.01 -2.45 -0.37
C LEU A 17 -5.54 -1.23 0.41
N PHE A 18 -4.95 -0.23 -0.25
CA PHE A 18 -4.47 1.00 0.41
C PHE A 18 -5.59 1.76 1.11
N GLU A 19 -6.78 1.83 0.52
CA GLU A 19 -7.95 2.42 1.16
C GLU A 19 -8.36 1.65 2.43
N SER A 20 -8.41 0.31 2.34
CA SER A 20 -8.70 -0.59 3.45
C SER A 20 -7.71 -0.41 4.61
N PHE A 21 -6.43 -0.20 4.30
CA PHE A 21 -5.39 0.06 5.28
C PHE A 21 -5.47 1.46 5.89
N ALA A 22 -5.77 2.48 5.08
CA ALA A 22 -6.00 3.85 5.55
C ALA A 22 -7.17 3.93 6.53
N ARG A 23 -8.28 3.21 6.26
CA ARG A 23 -9.42 3.07 7.17
C ARG A 23 -9.04 2.46 8.52
N ARG A 24 -8.01 1.61 8.55
CA ARG A 24 -7.46 1.00 9.78
C ARG A 24 -6.33 1.82 10.43
N ARG A 25 -6.07 3.03 9.91
CA ARG A 25 -4.96 3.91 10.36
C ARG A 25 -3.59 3.24 10.31
N LEU A 26 -3.38 2.36 9.32
CA LEU A 26 -2.10 1.71 9.10
C LEU A 26 -1.21 2.60 8.23
N THR A 27 0.02 2.85 8.69
CA THR A 27 1.02 3.59 7.93
C THR A 27 1.68 2.67 6.92
N ILE A 28 1.53 3.00 5.63
CA ILE A 28 2.08 2.23 4.53
C ILE A 28 3.16 3.03 3.83
N GLU A 29 4.28 2.36 3.59
CA GLU A 29 5.37 2.84 2.77
C GLU A 29 5.40 2.03 1.47
N LYS A 30 5.34 2.72 0.34
CA LYS A 30 5.48 2.08 -0.96
C LYS A 30 6.97 1.88 -1.24
N ILE A 31 7.33 0.66 -1.57
CA ILE A 31 8.69 0.28 -1.94
C ILE A 31 8.60 -0.10 -3.42
N ASP A 32 9.22 0.70 -4.27
CA ASP A 32 9.43 0.35 -5.68
C ASP A 32 10.73 -0.46 -5.76
N ASP A 33 10.69 -1.62 -6.40
CA ASP A 33 11.83 -2.53 -6.53
C ASP A 33 12.63 -2.34 -7.84
N ARG A 34 12.35 -1.27 -8.57
CA ARG A 34 13.09 -0.86 -9.77
C ARG A 34 14.44 -0.22 -9.48
#